data_AF-A0A2S0L2Y3-F1
#
_entry.id   AF-A0A2S0L2Y3-F1
#
_cell.length_a   1.000
_cell.length_b   1.000
_cell.length_c   1.000
_cell.angle_alpha   90.00
_cell.angle_beta   90.00
_cell.angle_gamma   90.00
#
_symmetry.space_group_name_H-M   'P 1'
#
loop_
_entity.id
_entity.type
_entity.pdbx_description
1 polymer ?
#
loop_
_entity_poly.entity_id
_entity_poly.type
_entity_poly.pdbx_seq_one_letter_code
_entity_poly.pdbx_strand_id
1 'polypeptide(L)'
;MKMIQLKQVLRNKRFLLFTIFVPVIWYVFISNVQKGVLPNIVFGIAVFIGIIGNSLATFSKRIATNIEFYSFESRFTRYAVKDYLLDQMLVQLALNTLIFMAVLAFAVSFFNLHVTTSLVVQFLLLTVMGIYFSIIGFVLGVRVDAKTLDTISFPAIILAAMTIIPFASLGADGGFIGAVSKIQMIFPGYYYSDIVTAISSGRPVDSKDVLLFLIVFILNIIPLYLIVPRVKEIKSR
;
A
#
# COMPACT_ATOMS: atom_id res chain seq x y z
N MET A 1 4.98 9.41 -22.61
CA MET A 1 3.71 9.10 -21.93
C MET A 1 3.82 9.10 -20.40
N LYS A 2 4.84 8.46 -19.79
CA LYS A 2 5.16 8.50 -18.34
C LYS A 2 4.85 9.81 -17.60
N MET A 3 5.37 10.93 -18.12
CA MET A 3 5.22 12.24 -17.48
C MET A 3 3.79 12.80 -17.57
N ILE A 4 2.99 12.37 -18.55
CA ILE A 4 1.59 12.80 -18.73
C ILE A 4 0.70 12.17 -17.66
N GLN A 5 0.85 10.85 -17.42
CA GLN A 5 0.09 10.14 -16.39
C GLN A 5 0.36 10.73 -15.01
N LEU A 6 1.63 10.94 -14.66
CA LEU A 6 1.99 11.56 -13.39
C LEU A 6 1.44 13.00 -13.27
N LYS A 7 1.57 13.80 -14.33
CA LYS A 7 1.06 15.17 -14.37
C LYS A 7 -0.47 15.23 -14.23
N GLN A 8 -1.21 14.30 -14.80
CA GLN A 8 -2.67 14.22 -14.64
C GLN A 8 -3.06 13.98 -13.18
N VAL A 9 -2.33 13.10 -12.50
CA VAL A 9 -2.59 12.77 -11.09
C VAL A 9 -2.23 13.93 -10.18
N LEU A 10 -1.04 14.52 -10.35
CA LEU A 10 -0.58 15.66 -9.55
C LEU A 10 -1.42 16.93 -9.78
N ARG A 11 -2.02 17.08 -10.98
CA ARG A 11 -2.92 18.21 -11.27
C ARG A 11 -4.27 18.08 -10.56
N ASN A 12 -4.68 16.88 -10.16
CA ASN A 12 -5.90 16.68 -9.39
C ASN A 12 -5.66 17.05 -7.91
N LYS A 13 -5.81 18.34 -7.61
CA LYS A 13 -5.60 18.90 -6.26
C LYS A 13 -6.45 18.21 -5.20
N ARG A 14 -7.68 17.81 -5.54
CA ARG A 14 -8.59 17.11 -4.62
C ARG A 14 -8.02 15.74 -4.25
N PHE A 15 -7.60 14.97 -5.24
CA PHE A 15 -6.96 13.67 -5.03
C PHE A 15 -5.71 13.82 -4.17
N LEU A 16 -4.79 14.72 -4.56
CA LEU A 16 -3.54 14.95 -3.84
C LEU A 16 -3.76 15.32 -2.37
N LEU A 17 -4.75 16.19 -2.12
CA LEU A 17 -5.13 16.60 -0.78
C LEU A 17 -5.60 15.39 0.04
N PHE A 18 -6.53 14.56 -0.46
CA PHE A 18 -6.99 13.39 0.30
C PHE A 18 -5.89 12.34 0.52
N THR A 19 -5.03 12.12 -0.48
CA THR A 19 -3.91 11.16 -0.39
C THR A 19 -2.90 11.56 0.68
N ILE A 20 -2.71 12.86 0.93
CA ILE A 20 -1.79 13.37 1.95
C ILE A 20 -2.49 13.58 3.30
N PHE A 21 -3.71 14.11 3.28
CA PHE A 21 -4.45 14.50 4.47
C PHE A 21 -4.90 13.31 5.30
N VAL A 22 -5.38 12.24 4.66
CA VAL A 22 -5.88 11.05 5.38
C VAL A 22 -4.77 10.38 6.20
N PRO A 23 -3.56 10.10 5.65
CA PRO A 23 -2.44 9.56 6.43
C PRO A 23 -2.02 10.46 7.59
N VAL A 24 -2.00 11.77 7.38
CA VAL A 24 -1.64 12.74 8.43
C VAL A 24 -2.67 12.72 9.57
N ILE A 25 -3.97 12.71 9.27
CA ILE A 25 -5.01 12.56 10.30
C ILE A 25 -4.82 11.27 11.07
N TRP A 26 -4.58 10.16 10.38
CA TRP A 26 -4.35 8.87 11.02
C TRP A 26 -3.14 8.90 11.95
N TYR A 27 -2.05 9.55 11.54
CA TYR A 27 -0.89 9.74 12.39
C TYR A 27 -1.23 10.50 13.68
N VAL A 28 -1.97 11.60 13.57
CA VAL A 28 -2.44 12.39 14.73
C VAL A 28 -3.32 11.53 15.63
N PHE A 29 -4.29 10.82 15.06
CA PHE A 29 -5.22 9.97 15.82
C PHE A 29 -4.49 8.88 16.60
N ILE A 30 -3.65 8.08 15.94
CA ILE A 30 -2.94 6.97 16.59
C ILE A 30 -1.97 7.49 17.64
N SER A 31 -1.25 8.59 17.37
CA SER A 31 -0.33 9.20 18.34
C SER A 31 -1.03 9.67 19.62
N ASN A 32 -2.30 10.08 19.52
CA ASN A 32 -3.09 10.51 20.68
C ASN A 32 -3.74 9.34 21.44
N VAL A 33 -4.12 8.26 20.72
CA VAL A 33 -4.81 7.09 21.29
C VAL A 33 -3.84 6.08 21.90
N GLN A 34 -2.73 5.80 21.22
CA GLN A 34 -1.78 4.74 21.58
C GLN A 34 -0.54 5.31 22.28
N LYS A 35 -0.73 5.82 23.50
CA LYS A 35 0.37 6.36 24.32
C LYS A 35 1.28 5.22 24.79
N GLY A 36 2.58 5.29 24.45
CA GLY A 36 3.59 4.29 24.84
C GLY A 36 4.14 3.45 23.69
N VAL A 37 3.54 3.54 22.50
CA VAL A 37 4.10 2.92 21.28
C VAL A 37 5.21 3.81 20.72
N LEU A 38 6.29 3.20 20.23
CA LEU A 38 7.40 3.91 19.59
C LEU A 38 6.88 4.80 18.42
N PRO A 39 7.26 6.08 18.36
CA PRO A 39 6.81 7.00 17.31
C PRO A 39 7.03 6.51 15.88
N ASN A 40 8.11 5.74 15.64
CA ASN A 40 8.42 5.14 14.34
C ASN A 40 7.39 4.08 13.91
N ILE A 41 6.83 3.32 14.87
CA ILE A 41 5.80 2.31 14.60
C ILE A 41 4.50 3.01 14.22
N VAL A 42 4.11 4.04 14.99
CA VAL A 42 2.93 4.87 14.70
C VAL A 42 3.04 5.54 13.33
N PHE A 43 4.22 6.08 13.03
CA PHE A 43 4.55 6.64 11.71
C PHE A 43 4.38 5.60 10.60
N GLY A 44 4.91 4.39 10.79
CA GLY A 44 4.79 3.30 9.82
C GLY A 44 3.34 2.93 9.51
N ILE A 45 2.51 2.78 10.55
CA ILE A 45 1.08 2.47 10.39
C ILE A 45 0.36 3.59 9.60
N ALA A 46 0.63 4.85 9.92
CA ALA A 46 0.00 5.99 9.24
C ALA A 46 0.36 6.05 7.74
N VAL A 47 1.65 5.89 7.41
CA VAL A 47 2.10 5.84 6.01
C VAL A 47 1.46 4.66 5.27
N PHE A 48 1.37 3.51 5.94
CA PHE A 48 0.72 2.33 5.38
C PHE A 48 -0.73 2.53 5.00
N ILE A 49 -1.53 3.12 5.89
CA ILE A 49 -2.94 3.39 5.61
C ILE A 49 -3.05 4.26 4.34
N GLY A 50 -2.14 5.22 4.17
CA GLY A 50 -2.04 6.01 2.94
C GLY A 50 -1.72 5.18 1.70
N ILE A 51 -0.69 4.34 1.77
CA ILE A 51 -0.26 3.48 0.67
C ILE A 51 -1.38 2.50 0.27
N ILE A 52 -2.02 1.86 1.24
CA ILE A 52 -3.15 0.94 1.04
C ILE A 52 -4.33 1.68 0.42
N GLY A 53 -4.71 2.83 0.98
CA GLY A 53 -5.80 3.65 0.46
C GLY A 53 -5.57 4.10 -0.99
N ASN A 54 -4.36 4.57 -1.29
CA ASN A 54 -3.97 4.96 -2.64
C ASN A 54 -4.03 3.75 -3.60
N SER A 55 -3.48 2.60 -3.20
CA SER A 55 -3.42 1.39 -4.04
C SER A 55 -4.78 0.71 -4.25
N LEU A 56 -5.62 0.64 -3.22
CA LEU A 56 -6.88 -0.13 -3.25
C LEU A 56 -8.12 0.68 -3.60
N ALA A 57 -8.17 1.99 -3.30
CA ALA A 57 -9.32 2.83 -3.65
C ALA A 57 -9.10 3.64 -4.93
N THR A 58 -7.91 4.23 -5.08
CA THR A 58 -7.69 5.15 -6.22
C THR A 58 -7.08 4.43 -7.40
N PHE A 59 -6.01 3.67 -7.17
CA PHE A 59 -5.28 3.02 -8.25
C PHE A 59 -6.13 1.94 -8.94
N SER A 60 -6.74 1.05 -8.17
CA SER A 60 -7.66 0.02 -8.67
C SER A 60 -8.77 0.62 -9.54
N LYS A 61 -9.42 1.69 -9.06
CA LYS A 61 -10.49 2.40 -9.78
C LYS A 61 -9.97 3.01 -11.07
N ARG A 62 -8.79 3.65 -11.04
CA ARG A 62 -8.17 4.23 -12.24
C ARG A 62 -7.88 3.15 -13.28
N ILE A 63 -7.41 1.98 -12.86
CA ILE A 63 -7.24 0.84 -13.76
C ILE A 63 -8.61 0.41 -14.33
N ALA A 64 -9.62 0.20 -13.49
CA ALA A 64 -10.95 -0.22 -13.92
C ALA A 64 -11.60 0.75 -14.93
N THR A 65 -11.45 2.06 -14.73
CA THR A 65 -12.03 3.07 -15.63
C THR A 65 -11.29 3.18 -16.96
N ASN A 66 -9.96 3.03 -16.96
CA ASN A 66 -9.16 3.36 -18.14
C ASN A 66 -8.70 2.13 -18.95
N ILE A 67 -8.74 0.93 -18.38
CA ILE A 67 -8.16 -0.26 -19.03
C ILE A 67 -8.85 -0.61 -20.35
N GLU A 68 -10.15 -0.39 -20.47
CA GLU A 68 -10.90 -0.63 -21.71
C GLU A 68 -10.51 0.37 -22.80
N PHE A 69 -10.32 1.65 -22.44
CA PHE A 69 -9.86 2.69 -23.34
C PHE A 69 -8.46 2.37 -23.90
N TYR A 70 -7.49 2.07 -23.04
CA TYR A 70 -6.13 1.74 -23.50
C TYR A 70 -6.05 0.39 -24.23
N SER A 71 -6.91 -0.57 -23.88
CA SER A 71 -7.06 -1.82 -24.65
C SER A 71 -7.53 -1.55 -26.07
N PHE A 72 -8.49 -0.64 -26.25
CA PHE A 72 -8.95 -0.20 -27.57
C PHE A 72 -7.87 0.58 -28.33
N GLU A 73 -7.24 1.57 -27.69
CA GLU A 73 -6.17 2.40 -28.29
C GLU A 73 -4.97 1.58 -28.75
N SER A 74 -4.62 0.53 -28.00
CA SER A 74 -3.49 -0.37 -28.33
C SER A 74 -3.67 -1.14 -29.64
N ARG A 75 -4.89 -1.21 -30.19
CA ARG A 75 -5.17 -1.84 -31.49
C ARG A 75 -4.79 -0.93 -32.66
N PHE A 76 -4.72 0.37 -32.44
CA PHE A 76 -4.48 1.38 -33.48
C PHE A 76 -3.17 2.13 -33.30
N THR A 77 -2.49 1.94 -32.16
CA THR A 77 -1.26 2.65 -31.79
C THR A 77 -0.16 1.69 -31.37
N ARG A 78 1.08 2.18 -31.27
CA ARG A 78 2.20 1.41 -30.70
C ARG A 78 2.16 1.34 -29.17
N TYR A 79 1.20 1.99 -28.51
CA TYR A 79 1.12 2.02 -27.06
C TYR A 79 0.36 0.80 -26.55
N ALA A 80 1.08 -0.19 -26.03
CA ALA A 80 0.47 -1.41 -25.55
C ALA A 80 -0.11 -1.23 -24.15
N VAL A 81 -1.10 -2.06 -23.78
CA VAL A 81 -1.63 -2.12 -22.42
C VAL A 81 -0.51 -2.36 -21.40
N LYS A 82 0.51 -3.16 -21.76
CA LYS A 82 1.68 -3.39 -20.90
C LYS A 82 2.42 -2.09 -20.54
N ASP A 83 2.58 -1.17 -21.50
CA ASP A 83 3.29 0.10 -21.28
C ASP A 83 2.47 1.02 -20.39
N TYR A 84 1.15 1.06 -20.57
CA TYR A 84 0.23 1.72 -19.65
C TYR A 84 0.39 1.22 -18.21
N LEU A 85 0.46 -0.11 -18.02
CA LEU A 85 0.59 -0.70 -16.69
C LEU A 85 1.94 -0.40 -16.04
N LEU A 86 3.03 -0.44 -16.80
CA LEU A 86 4.35 -0.02 -16.31
C LEU A 86 4.38 1.45 -15.92
N ASP A 87 3.78 2.32 -16.73
CA ASP A 87 3.67 3.74 -16.44
C ASP A 87 2.86 3.98 -15.15
N GLN A 88 1.76 3.26 -14.95
CA GLN A 88 0.98 3.38 -13.71
C GLN A 88 1.74 2.87 -12.47
N MET A 89 2.51 1.80 -12.57
CA MET A 89 3.34 1.31 -11.45
C MET A 89 4.39 2.35 -11.04
N LEU A 90 5.00 3.06 -12.00
CA LEU A 90 5.90 4.18 -11.71
C LEU A 90 5.18 5.34 -11.02
N VAL A 91 3.95 5.65 -11.44
CA VAL A 91 3.13 6.66 -10.75
C VAL A 91 2.82 6.23 -9.32
N GLN A 92 2.53 4.94 -9.07
CA GLN A 92 2.31 4.45 -7.71
C GLN A 92 3.56 4.58 -6.84
N LEU A 93 4.74 4.27 -7.38
CA LEU A 93 6.00 4.44 -6.65
C LEU A 93 6.22 5.91 -6.25
N ALA A 94 5.96 6.85 -7.18
CA ALA A 94 6.06 8.28 -6.91
C ALA A 94 5.05 8.74 -5.85
N LEU A 95 3.81 8.25 -5.90
CA LEU A 95 2.77 8.57 -4.91
C LEU A 95 3.09 8.00 -3.53
N ASN A 96 3.57 6.76 -3.44
CA ASN A 96 3.97 6.15 -2.18
C ASN A 96 5.13 6.91 -1.53
N THR A 97 6.08 7.35 -2.36
CA THR A 97 7.18 8.23 -1.92
C THR A 97 6.63 9.57 -1.42
N LEU A 98 5.69 10.17 -2.13
CA LEU A 98 5.05 11.42 -1.72
C LEU A 98 4.31 11.29 -0.39
N ILE A 99 3.54 10.21 -0.20
CA ILE A 99 2.83 9.93 1.06
C ILE A 99 3.83 9.84 2.21
N PHE A 100 4.91 9.07 2.04
CA PHE A 100 5.95 8.93 3.04
C PHE A 100 6.56 10.28 3.42
N MET A 101 6.98 11.07 2.42
CA MET A 101 7.61 12.37 2.64
C MET A 101 6.66 13.37 3.31
N ALA A 102 5.38 13.38 2.94
CA ALA A 102 4.40 14.28 3.51
C ALA A 102 4.12 13.97 4.99
N VAL A 103 3.92 12.69 5.33
CA VAL A 103 3.73 12.27 6.72
C VAL A 103 5.01 12.51 7.53
N LEU A 104 6.19 12.27 6.95
CA LEU A 104 7.46 12.50 7.62
C LEU A 104 7.66 13.99 7.95
N ALA A 105 7.45 14.87 6.98
CA ALA A 105 7.55 16.31 7.18
C ALA A 105 6.60 16.80 8.29
N PHE A 106 5.37 16.27 8.32
CA PHE A 106 4.40 16.58 9.37
C PHE A 106 4.84 16.05 10.74
N ALA A 107 5.27 14.79 10.83
CA ALA A 107 5.70 14.15 12.08
C ALA A 107 6.94 14.83 12.70
N VAL A 108 7.91 15.21 11.87
CA VAL A 108 9.10 15.96 12.31
C VAL A 108 8.70 17.35 12.81
N SER A 109 7.80 18.04 12.11
CA SER A 109 7.43 19.42 12.45
C SER A 109 6.54 19.55 13.69
N PHE A 110 5.61 18.62 13.90
CA PHE A 110 4.56 18.73 14.93
C PHE A 110 4.67 17.72 16.07
N PHE A 111 5.40 16.61 15.88
CA PHE A 111 5.51 15.51 16.85
C PHE A 111 6.97 15.20 17.25
N ASN A 112 7.93 16.05 16.85
CA ASN A 112 9.36 15.93 17.17
C ASN A 112 9.95 14.53 16.84
N LEU A 113 9.52 13.94 15.72
CA LEU A 113 10.08 12.67 15.25
C LEU A 113 11.56 12.86 14.86
N HIS A 114 12.46 12.08 15.47
CA HIS A 114 13.88 12.14 15.15
C HIS A 114 14.17 11.40 13.84
N VAL A 115 14.89 12.07 12.92
CA VAL A 115 15.31 11.47 11.67
C VAL A 115 16.51 10.55 11.91
N THR A 116 16.26 9.24 11.87
CA THR A 116 17.25 8.19 12.11
C THR A 116 17.48 7.35 10.86
N THR A 117 18.59 6.60 10.83
CA THR A 117 18.89 5.64 9.75
C THR A 117 17.82 4.56 9.62
N SER A 118 17.09 4.25 10.70
CA SER A 118 15.95 3.32 10.69
C SER A 118 14.83 3.76 9.74
N LEU A 119 14.62 5.07 9.54
CA LEU A 119 13.59 5.58 8.62
C LEU A 119 13.92 5.25 7.17
N VAL A 120 15.20 5.13 6.81
CA VAL A 120 15.59 4.72 5.45
C VAL A 120 15.21 3.27 5.21
N VAL A 121 15.48 2.38 6.16
CA VAL A 121 15.07 0.97 6.07
C VAL A 121 13.55 0.86 6.03
N GLN A 122 12.86 1.63 6.88
CA GLN A 122 11.41 1.69 6.92
C GLN A 122 10.82 2.19 5.59
N PHE A 123 11.43 3.21 4.96
CA PHE A 123 11.04 3.68 3.62
C PHE A 123 11.17 2.58 2.57
N LEU A 124 12.29 1.84 2.56
CA LEU A 124 12.50 0.73 1.61
C LEU A 124 11.45 -0.38 1.81
N LEU A 125 11.20 -0.79 3.05
CA LEU A 125 10.19 -1.79 3.37
C LEU A 125 8.78 -1.34 2.98
N LEU A 126 8.41 -0.10 3.28
CA LEU A 126 7.13 0.49 2.89
C LEU A 126 7.00 0.61 1.37
N THR A 127 8.10 0.84 0.65
CA THR A 127 8.11 0.86 -0.81
C THR A 127 7.81 -0.52 -1.39
N VAL A 128 8.46 -1.57 -0.87
CA VAL A 128 8.18 -2.96 -1.26
C VAL A 128 6.72 -3.32 -0.99
N MET A 129 6.21 -2.94 0.18
CA MET A 129 4.81 -3.16 0.51
C MET A 129 3.84 -2.31 -0.34
N GLY A 130 4.25 -1.11 -0.74
CA GLY A 130 3.48 -0.30 -1.68
C GLY A 130 3.38 -0.95 -3.05
N ILE A 131 4.42 -1.66 -3.50
CA ILE A 131 4.37 -2.49 -4.70
C ILE A 131 3.41 -3.67 -4.49
N TYR A 132 3.49 -4.36 -3.35
CA TYR A 132 2.58 -5.45 -2.99
C TYR A 132 1.10 -5.03 -3.10
N PHE A 133 0.72 -3.93 -2.44
CA PHE A 133 -0.66 -3.44 -2.51
C PHE A 133 -1.03 -2.88 -3.88
N SER A 134 -0.07 -2.32 -4.63
CA SER A 134 -0.29 -1.92 -6.02
C SER A 134 -0.61 -3.13 -6.90
N ILE A 135 0.04 -4.28 -6.70
CA ILE A 135 -0.30 -5.51 -7.43
C ILE A 135 -1.72 -5.97 -7.10
N ILE A 136 -2.12 -5.96 -5.83
CA ILE A 136 -3.50 -6.28 -5.43
C ILE A 136 -4.49 -5.30 -6.07
N GLY A 137 -4.22 -3.99 -5.95
CA GLY A 137 -5.03 -2.92 -6.52
C GLY A 137 -5.16 -3.05 -8.04
N PHE A 138 -4.09 -3.45 -8.71
CA PHE A 138 -4.10 -3.74 -10.14
C PHE A 138 -5.06 -4.89 -10.46
N VAL A 139 -4.94 -6.04 -9.79
CA VAL A 139 -5.84 -7.19 -10.03
C VAL A 139 -7.29 -6.82 -9.79
N LEU A 140 -7.59 -6.11 -8.69
CA LEU A 140 -8.92 -5.59 -8.42
C LEU A 140 -9.41 -4.67 -9.54
N GLY A 141 -8.56 -3.76 -10.01
CA GLY A 141 -8.88 -2.85 -11.11
C GLY A 141 -9.15 -3.54 -12.45
N VAL A 142 -8.52 -4.68 -12.73
CA VAL A 142 -8.79 -5.45 -13.96
C VAL A 142 -10.06 -6.30 -13.84
N ARG A 143 -10.39 -6.75 -12.62
CA ARG A 143 -11.45 -7.75 -12.37
C ARG A 143 -12.78 -7.16 -11.96
N VAL A 144 -12.77 -6.02 -11.30
CA VAL A 144 -13.94 -5.40 -10.67
C VAL A 144 -14.20 -4.07 -11.38
N ASP A 145 -15.47 -3.80 -11.68
CA ASP A 145 -15.85 -2.54 -12.28
C ASP A 145 -15.70 -1.38 -11.28
N ALA A 146 -15.55 -0.16 -11.80
CA ALA A 146 -15.28 1.03 -10.99
C ALA A 146 -16.37 1.33 -9.95
N LYS A 147 -17.64 0.97 -10.22
CA LYS A 147 -18.76 1.22 -9.32
C LYS A 147 -18.76 0.23 -8.15
N THR A 148 -18.46 -1.04 -8.42
CA THR A 148 -18.30 -2.05 -7.36
C THR A 148 -17.08 -1.73 -6.49
N LEU A 149 -15.98 -1.25 -7.08
CA LEU A 149 -14.80 -0.80 -6.34
C LEU A 149 -15.13 0.32 -5.34
N ASP A 150 -16.00 1.27 -5.70
CA ASP A 150 -16.42 2.33 -4.75
C ASP A 150 -17.04 1.76 -3.47
N THR A 151 -17.70 0.60 -3.54
CA THR A 151 -18.33 -0.05 -2.40
C THR A 151 -17.34 -0.93 -1.63
N ILE A 152 -16.50 -1.71 -2.32
CA ILE A 152 -15.65 -2.73 -1.68
C ILE A 152 -14.27 -2.21 -1.26
N SER A 153 -13.80 -1.09 -1.80
CA SER A 153 -12.46 -0.57 -1.52
C SER A 153 -12.27 -0.24 -0.04
N PHE A 154 -13.27 0.32 0.63
CA PHE A 154 -13.15 0.65 2.05
C PHE A 154 -13.03 -0.59 2.96
N PRO A 155 -13.93 -1.60 2.87
CA PRO A 155 -13.73 -2.88 3.54
C PRO A 155 -12.38 -3.54 3.22
N ALA A 156 -11.95 -3.50 1.95
CA ALA A 156 -10.67 -4.05 1.53
C ALA A 156 -9.48 -3.32 2.19
N ILE A 157 -9.54 -1.99 2.32
CA ILE A 157 -8.53 -1.20 3.04
C ILE A 157 -8.46 -1.60 4.51
N ILE A 158 -9.61 -1.78 5.17
CA ILE A 158 -9.64 -2.22 6.58
C ILE A 158 -8.99 -3.59 6.72
N LEU A 159 -9.39 -4.56 5.90
CA LEU A 159 -8.82 -5.92 5.93
C LEU A 159 -7.31 -5.89 5.66
N ALA A 160 -6.87 -5.11 4.68
CA ALA A 160 -5.44 -4.93 4.39
C ALA A 160 -4.70 -4.28 5.57
N ALA A 161 -5.25 -3.26 6.22
CA ALA A 161 -4.65 -2.63 7.38
C ALA A 161 -4.54 -3.60 8.57
N MET A 162 -5.52 -4.49 8.75
CA MET A 162 -5.49 -5.53 9.78
C MET A 162 -4.35 -6.53 9.57
N THR A 163 -3.74 -6.65 8.39
CA THR A 163 -2.58 -7.55 8.18
C THR A 163 -1.27 -6.98 8.72
N ILE A 164 -1.25 -5.69 9.07
CA ILE A 164 -0.05 -4.93 9.43
C ILE A 164 -0.11 -4.46 10.88
N ILE A 165 -1.29 -4.07 11.37
CA ILE A 165 -1.45 -3.58 12.73
C ILE A 165 -0.95 -4.66 13.71
N PRO A 166 0.09 -4.38 14.51
CA PRO A 166 0.69 -5.39 15.37
C PRO A 166 -0.14 -5.51 16.65
N PHE A 167 -1.29 -6.19 16.57
CA PHE A 167 -2.26 -6.29 17.67
C PHE A 167 -1.64 -6.83 18.97
N ALA A 168 -0.76 -7.81 18.86
CA ALA A 168 -0.03 -8.37 20.01
C ALA A 168 0.90 -7.33 20.67
N SER A 169 1.53 -6.44 19.89
CA SER A 169 2.38 -5.38 20.46
C SER A 169 1.60 -4.15 20.92
N LEU A 170 0.31 -4.06 20.61
CA LEU A 170 -0.60 -3.00 21.07
C LEU A 170 -1.34 -3.37 22.37
N GLY A 171 -0.88 -4.40 23.09
CA GLY A 171 -1.41 -4.79 24.40
C GLY A 171 -2.75 -5.52 24.34
N ALA A 172 -3.13 -6.06 23.19
CA ALA A 172 -4.31 -6.91 23.08
C ALA A 172 -3.92 -8.36 23.42
N ASP A 173 -4.39 -8.87 24.57
CA ASP A 173 -4.15 -10.24 25.02
C ASP A 173 -5.43 -11.10 24.97
N GLY A 174 -5.29 -12.36 24.58
CA GLY A 174 -6.38 -13.34 24.58
C GLY A 174 -6.34 -14.33 23.40
N GLY A 175 -7.12 -15.42 23.50
CA GLY A 175 -7.15 -16.48 22.49
C GLY A 175 -7.55 -16.01 21.08
N PHE A 176 -8.39 -14.96 20.99
CA PHE A 176 -8.75 -14.34 19.71
C PHE A 176 -7.57 -13.61 19.06
N ILE A 177 -6.77 -12.87 19.83
CA ILE A 177 -5.59 -12.17 19.30
C ILE A 177 -4.54 -13.18 18.84
N GLY A 178 -4.35 -14.27 19.59
CA GLY A 178 -3.49 -15.38 19.16
C GLY A 178 -3.92 -16.01 17.83
N ALA A 179 -5.23 -16.12 17.58
CA ALA A 179 -5.75 -16.59 16.31
C ALA A 179 -5.54 -15.58 15.17
N VAL A 180 -5.79 -14.29 15.42
CA VAL A 180 -5.56 -13.22 14.45
C VAL A 180 -4.08 -13.14 14.07
N SER A 181 -3.16 -13.17 15.05
CA SER A 181 -1.71 -13.13 14.79
C SER A 181 -1.25 -14.30 13.92
N LYS A 182 -1.78 -15.52 14.14
CA LYS A 182 -1.48 -16.68 13.28
C LYS A 182 -1.95 -16.47 11.83
N ILE A 183 -3.08 -15.82 11.62
CA ILE A 183 -3.57 -15.47 10.28
C ILE A 183 -2.69 -14.38 9.65
N GLN A 184 -2.26 -13.38 10.44
CA GLN A 184 -1.40 -12.30 9.97
C GLN A 184 -0.07 -12.82 9.42
N MET A 185 0.48 -13.93 9.95
CA MET A 185 1.71 -14.57 9.45
C MET A 185 1.65 -15.01 7.97
N ILE A 186 0.45 -15.12 7.39
CA ILE A 186 0.24 -15.43 5.96
C ILE A 186 0.47 -14.19 5.09
N PHE A 187 0.60 -12.99 5.67
CA PHE A 187 0.77 -11.74 4.95
C PHE A 187 2.14 -11.12 5.23
N PRO A 188 2.76 -10.46 4.24
CA PRO A 188 4.06 -9.82 4.42
C PRO A 188 3.99 -8.65 5.43
N GLY A 189 2.80 -8.11 5.69
CA GLY A 189 2.57 -7.04 6.68
C GLY A 189 2.96 -7.42 8.11
N TYR A 190 2.83 -8.70 8.48
CA TYR A 190 3.22 -9.20 9.81
C TYR A 190 4.73 -9.07 10.02
N TYR A 191 5.52 -9.63 9.10
CA TYR A 191 6.99 -9.58 9.18
C TYR A 191 7.54 -8.16 9.02
N TYR A 192 6.87 -7.31 8.23
CA TYR A 192 7.20 -5.88 8.20
C TYR A 192 7.16 -5.29 9.61
N SER A 193 6.09 -5.55 10.36
CA SER A 193 5.87 -4.94 11.67
C SER A 193 6.89 -5.42 12.70
N ASP A 194 7.28 -6.70 12.64
CA ASP A 194 8.34 -7.27 13.46
C ASP A 194 9.71 -6.64 13.13
N ILE A 195 10.06 -6.52 11.85
CA ILE A 195 11.32 -5.88 11.41
C ILE A 195 11.38 -4.43 11.86
N VAL A 196 10.33 -3.64 11.62
CA VAL A 196 10.30 -2.21 12.02
C VAL A 196 10.32 -2.05 13.53
N THR A 197 9.67 -2.95 14.27
CA THR A 197 9.71 -2.94 15.74
C THR A 197 11.10 -3.28 16.25
N ALA A 198 11.79 -4.27 15.66
CA ALA A 198 13.15 -4.63 16.02
C ALA A 198 14.11 -3.45 15.80
N ILE A 199 14.09 -2.84 14.61
CA ILE A 199 14.96 -1.71 14.28
C ILE A 199 14.64 -0.50 15.18
N SER A 200 13.37 -0.19 15.39
CA SER A 200 12.95 0.95 16.21
C SER A 200 13.29 0.78 17.69
N SER A 201 13.39 -0.47 18.16
CA SER A 201 13.79 -0.82 19.53
C SER A 201 15.29 -1.02 19.70
N GLY A 202 16.10 -0.80 18.64
CA GLY A 202 17.55 -1.03 18.66
C GLY A 202 17.95 -2.51 18.76
N ARG A 203 17.03 -3.45 18.49
CA ARG A 203 17.32 -4.89 18.45
C ARG A 203 17.86 -5.29 17.08
N PRO A 204 18.73 -6.32 17.00
CA PRO A 204 19.13 -6.87 15.71
C PRO A 204 17.91 -7.43 14.97
N VAL A 205 17.86 -7.21 13.66
CA VAL A 205 16.84 -7.79 12.79
C VAL A 205 17.16 -9.27 12.57
N ASP A 206 16.20 -10.15 12.85
CA ASP A 206 16.36 -11.58 12.56
C ASP A 206 16.32 -11.78 11.03
N SER A 207 17.33 -12.48 10.50
CA SER A 207 17.39 -12.83 9.09
C SER A 207 16.21 -13.71 8.66
N LYS A 208 15.63 -14.47 9.60
CA LYS A 208 14.41 -15.25 9.38
C LYS A 208 13.22 -14.37 9.05
N ASP A 209 13.04 -13.25 9.74
CA ASP A 209 11.91 -12.35 9.50
C ASP A 209 12.00 -11.72 8.10
N VAL A 210 13.20 -11.35 7.68
CA VAL A 210 13.45 -10.84 6.32
C VAL A 210 13.20 -11.91 5.26
N LEU A 211 13.65 -13.14 5.50
CA LEU A 211 13.42 -14.26 4.58
C LEU A 211 11.94 -14.59 4.47
N LEU A 212 11.22 -14.68 5.60
CA LEU A 212 9.80 -14.96 5.63
C LEU A 212 8.98 -13.82 4.99
N PHE A 213 9.38 -12.56 5.20
CA PHE A 213 8.80 -11.42 4.50
C PHE A 213 8.85 -11.61 2.98
N LEU A 214 10.01 -11.99 2.42
CA LEU A 214 10.18 -12.21 0.98
C LEU A 214 9.40 -13.44 0.48
N ILE A 215 9.46 -14.56 1.19
CA ILE A 215 8.75 -15.80 0.83
C ILE A 215 7.25 -15.55 0.77
N VAL A 216 6.70 -14.96 1.84
CA VAL A 216 5.27 -14.71 1.96
C VAL A 216 4.80 -13.65 0.96
N PHE A 217 5.61 -12.62 0.69
CA PHE A 217 5.36 -11.67 -0.40
C PHE A 217 5.20 -12.38 -1.75
N ILE A 218 6.13 -13.26 -2.11
CA ILE A 218 6.10 -13.99 -3.40
C ILE A 218 4.89 -14.93 -3.43
N LEU A 219 4.67 -15.71 -2.38
CA LEU A 219 3.57 -16.67 -2.29
C LEU A 219 2.20 -15.99 -2.43
N ASN A 220 2.01 -14.79 -1.89
CA ASN A 220 0.76 -14.05 -2.01
C ASN A 220 0.53 -13.49 -3.42
N ILE A 221 1.59 -13.20 -4.17
CA ILE A 221 1.50 -12.68 -5.54
C ILE A 221 1.16 -13.78 -6.55
N ILE A 222 1.58 -15.02 -6.31
CA ILE A 222 1.35 -16.15 -7.23
C ILE A 222 -0.15 -16.35 -7.54
N PRO A 223 -1.06 -16.46 -6.56
CA PRO A 223 -2.50 -16.57 -6.84
C PRO A 223 -3.04 -15.37 -7.62
N LEU A 224 -2.58 -14.16 -7.31
CA LEU A 224 -3.01 -12.94 -7.98
C LEU A 224 -2.65 -12.95 -9.47
N TYR A 225 -1.48 -13.49 -9.83
CA TYR A 225 -1.07 -13.65 -11.22
C TYR A 225 -1.99 -14.61 -12.00
N LEU A 226 -2.40 -15.72 -11.38
CA LEU A 226 -3.34 -16.68 -11.98
C LEU A 226 -4.74 -16.07 -12.19
N ILE A 227 -5.09 -15.09 -11.36
CA ILE A 227 -6.34 -14.35 -11.44
C ILE A 227 -6.22 -13.21 -12.47
N VAL A 228 -5.13 -12.94 -13.18
CA VAL A 228 -5.18 -11.96 -14.30
C VAL A 228 -5.66 -12.67 -15.57
N PRO A 229 -6.78 -12.27 -16.21
CA PRO A 229 -7.20 -12.90 -17.45
C PRO A 229 -6.15 -12.62 -18.53
N ARG A 230 -5.74 -13.66 -19.26
CA ARG A 230 -4.96 -13.49 -20.49
C ARG A 230 -5.88 -12.90 -21.55
N VAL A 231 -5.96 -11.58 -21.61
CA VAL A 231 -6.71 -10.80 -22.62
C VAL A 231 -8.22 -11.09 -22.58
N LYS A 232 -9.03 -10.11 -22.16
CA LYS A 232 -10.46 -10.12 -22.52
C LYS A 232 -10.54 -9.97 -24.05
N GLU A 233 -10.72 -11.07 -24.77
CA GLU A 233 -11.30 -11.01 -26.11
C GLU A 233 -12.69 -10.42 -25.97
N ILE A 234 -12.82 -9.14 -26.32
CA ILE A 234 -14.11 -8.47 -26.41
C ILE A 234 -14.87 -9.18 -27.53
N LYS A 235 -15.87 -10.00 -27.18
CA LYS A 235 -16.85 -10.54 -28.13
C LYS A 235 -17.43 -9.36 -28.91
N SER A 236 -17.22 -9.35 -30.23
CA SER A 236 -17.97 -8.48 -31.13
C SER A 236 -19.45 -8.81 -30.99
N ARG A 237 -20.25 -7.85 -30.57
CA ARG A 237 -21.69 -7.82 -30.82
C ARG A 237 -21.96 -6.65 -31.76
#